data_AF-A0A940TFC4-F1
#
_entry.id   AF-A0A940TFC4-F1
#
_cell.length_a   1.000
_cell.length_b   1.000
_cell.length_c   1.000
_cell.angle_alpha   90.00
_cell.angle_beta   90.00
_cell.angle_gamma   90.00
#
_symmetry.space_group_name_H-M   'P 1'
#
loop_
_entity.id
_entity.type
_entity.pdbx_description
1 polymer ?
#
loop_
_entity_poly.entity_id
_entity_poly.type
_entity_poly.pdbx_seq_one_letter_code
_entity_poly.pdbx_strand_id
1 'polypeptide(L)'
;MLRQNRPEQGLLLSLLAAAILLLWLLEGVAPILEELQQLVTRFSFGAEKGQVLFKTLGICFLTQTAADVCRDAGEGSLAGKIELAGKLAVLLLCMPLFQSLLDIAAGLIR
;
A
#
# COMPACT_ATOMS: atom_id res chain seq x y z
N MET A 1 -8.30 36.30 6.24
CA MET A 1 -8.50 36.76 7.64
C MET A 1 -9.48 35.88 8.42
N LEU A 2 -9.40 34.54 8.35
CA LEU A 2 -10.24 33.61 9.16
C LEU A 2 -9.41 32.66 10.03
N ARG A 3 -8.14 33.00 10.30
CA ARG A 3 -7.23 32.18 11.11
C ARG A 3 -7.20 32.57 12.59
N GLN A 4 -7.90 33.63 12.99
CA GLN A 4 -7.59 34.29 14.25
C GLN A 4 -8.58 34.02 15.39
N ASN A 5 -9.63 33.20 15.21
CA ASN A 5 -10.64 33.12 16.27
C ASN A 5 -10.93 31.78 16.96
N ARG A 6 -10.60 30.57 16.44
CA ARG A 6 -10.47 29.30 17.23
C ARG A 6 -9.70 28.23 16.43
N PRO A 7 -8.40 27.97 16.69
CA PRO A 7 -7.63 26.97 15.96
C PRO A 7 -8.20 25.55 16.10
N GLU A 8 -8.88 25.24 17.21
CA GLU A 8 -9.48 23.92 17.47
C GLU A 8 -10.66 23.58 16.54
N GLN A 9 -11.48 24.57 16.16
CA GLN A 9 -12.65 24.34 15.29
C GLN A 9 -12.26 24.19 13.83
N GLY A 10 -11.23 24.91 13.37
CA GLY A 10 -10.67 24.73 12.03
C GLY A 10 -9.99 23.37 11.85
N LEU A 11 -9.30 22.89 12.88
CA LEU A 11 -8.67 21.57 12.89
C LEU A 11 -9.73 20.45 12.82
N LEU A 12 -10.77 20.52 13.65
CA LEU A 12 -11.90 19.57 13.64
C LEU A 12 -12.61 19.50 12.29
N LEU A 13 -12.88 20.65 11.65
CA LEU A 13 -13.48 20.69 10.32
C LEU A 13 -12.58 20.06 9.26
N SER A 14 -11.28 20.33 9.29
CA SER A 14 -10.33 19.72 8.35
C SER A 14 -10.18 18.21 8.55
N LEU A 15 -10.22 17.76 9.81
CA LEU A 15 -10.15 16.33 10.17
C LEU A 15 -11.42 15.58 9.74
N LEU A 16 -12.60 16.18 9.96
CA LEU A 16 -13.88 15.65 9.49
C LEU A 16 -13.94 15.58 7.97
N ALA A 17 -13.52 16.66 7.29
CA ALA A 17 -13.47 16.69 5.84
C ALA A 17 -12.53 15.61 5.30
N ALA A 18 -11.33 15.47 5.87
CA ALA A 18 -10.38 14.42 5.50
C ALA A 18 -10.93 13.00 5.77
N ALA A 19 -11.60 12.79 6.91
CA ALA A 19 -12.21 11.51 7.24
C ALA A 19 -13.35 11.13 6.29
N ILE A 20 -14.20 12.09 5.90
CA ILE A 20 -15.28 11.88 4.92
C ILE A 20 -14.69 11.55 3.54
N LEU A 21 -13.67 12.30 3.11
CA LEU A 21 -12.97 12.05 1.85
C LEU A 21 -12.33 10.66 1.82
N LEU A 22 -11.76 10.24 2.95
CA LEU A 22 -11.15 8.92 3.11
C LEU A 22 -12.20 7.79 3.07
N LEU A 23 -13.34 7.97 3.73
CA LEU A 23 -14.46 7.01 3.67
C LEU A 23 -14.99 6.84 2.25
N TRP A 24 -15.18 7.95 1.52
CA TRP A 24 -15.57 7.92 0.10
C TRP A 24 -14.55 7.19 -0.77
N LEU A 25 -13.26 7.40 -0.53
CA LEU A 25 -12.21 6.70 -1.25
C LEU A 25 -12.23 5.19 -0.95
N LEU A 26 -12.46 4.79 0.30
CA LEU A 26 -12.59 3.38 0.68
C LEU A 26 -13.75 2.69 -0.03
N GLU A 27 -14.91 3.34 -0.15
CA GLU A 27 -16.06 2.80 -0.90
C GLU A 27 -15.73 2.55 -2.38
N GLY A 28 -14.91 3.41 -3.00
CA GLY A 28 -14.45 3.22 -4.38
C GLY A 28 -13.41 2.10 -4.54
N VAL A 29 -12.63 1.81 -3.49
CA VAL A 29 -11.58 0.77 -3.50
C VAL A 29 -12.15 -0.64 -3.26
N ALA A 30 -13.24 -0.76 -2.51
CA ALA A 30 -13.91 -2.03 -2.22
C ALA A 30 -14.26 -2.86 -3.48
N PRO A 31 -14.96 -2.33 -4.50
CA PRO A 31 -15.30 -3.10 -5.71
C PRO A 31 -14.07 -3.52 -6.51
N ILE A 32 -13.02 -2.68 -6.54
CA ILE A 32 -11.75 -3.01 -7.22
C ILE A 32 -11.06 -4.18 -6.53
N LEU A 33 -11.05 -4.21 -5.20
CA LEU A 33 -10.51 -5.32 -4.42
C LEU A 33 -11.30 -6.61 -4.65
N GLU A 34 -12.62 -6.51 -4.74
CA GLU A 34 -13.51 -7.66 -4.99
C GLU A 34 -13.28 -8.24 -6.40
N GLU A 35 -13.21 -7.40 -7.43
CA GLU A 35 -12.88 -7.84 -8.79
C GLU A 35 -11.49 -8.48 -8.86
N LEU A 36 -10.50 -7.88 -8.20
CA LEU A 36 -9.14 -8.40 -8.19
C LEU A 36 -9.06 -9.74 -7.43
N GLN A 37 -9.86 -9.93 -6.38
CA GLN A 37 -9.97 -11.21 -5.66
C GLN A 37 -10.62 -12.27 -6.55
N GLN A 38 -11.70 -11.91 -7.25
CA GLN A 38 -12.33 -12.81 -8.24
C GLN A 38 -11.33 -13.19 -9.33
N LEU A 39 -10.53 -12.24 -9.81
CA LEU A 39 -9.49 -12.49 -10.81
C LEU A 39 -8.44 -13.48 -10.27
N VAL A 40 -7.95 -13.28 -9.04
CA VAL A 40 -7.01 -14.20 -8.39
C VAL A 40 -7.61 -15.58 -8.13
N THR A 41 -8.91 -15.69 -7.84
CA THR A 41 -9.56 -17.01 -7.73
C THR A 41 -9.78 -17.69 -9.08
N ARG A 42 -9.94 -16.94 -10.18
CA ARG A 42 -10.06 -17.48 -11.55
C ARG A 42 -8.71 -17.92 -12.12
N PHE A 43 -7.66 -17.20 -11.77
CA PHE A 43 -6.30 -17.61 -12.06
C PHE A 43 -5.93 -18.77 -11.15
N SER A 44 -5.65 -19.97 -11.69
CA SER A 44 -5.11 -21.13 -10.93
C SER A 44 -3.69 -20.90 -10.37
N PHE A 45 -3.31 -19.65 -10.11
CA PHE A 45 -2.18 -19.32 -9.27
C PHE A 45 -2.57 -19.73 -7.86
N GLY A 46 -1.91 -20.75 -7.29
CA GLY A 46 -2.19 -21.20 -5.93
C GLY A 46 -2.37 -20.00 -5.00
N ALA A 47 -3.45 -20.00 -4.20
CA ALA A 47 -3.97 -18.83 -3.47
C ALA A 47 -2.88 -18.05 -2.70
N GLU A 48 -1.83 -18.73 -2.28
CA GLU A 48 -0.63 -18.19 -1.65
C GLU A 48 0.12 -17.16 -2.51
N LYS A 49 0.30 -17.42 -3.82
CA LYS A 49 1.03 -16.54 -4.75
C LYS A 49 0.23 -15.28 -5.09
N GLY A 50 -1.10 -15.41 -5.22
CA GLY A 50 -1.99 -14.28 -5.43
C GLY A 50 -2.00 -13.33 -4.22
N GLN A 51 -2.01 -13.86 -3.00
CA GLN A 51 -1.93 -13.04 -1.79
C GLN A 51 -0.62 -12.24 -1.70
N VAL A 52 0.52 -12.82 -2.11
CA VAL A 52 1.82 -12.14 -2.14
C VAL A 52 1.80 -10.93 -3.10
N LEU A 53 1.21 -11.08 -4.29
CA LEU A 53 1.05 -9.99 -5.26
C LEU A 53 0.22 -8.85 -4.67
N PHE A 54 -0.93 -9.17 -4.08
CA PHE A 54 -1.81 -8.20 -3.44
C PHE A 54 -1.14 -7.46 -2.27
N LYS A 55 -0.44 -8.18 -1.39
CA LYS A 55 0.30 -7.56 -0.28
C LYS A 55 1.36 -6.60 -0.80
N THR A 56 2.08 -6.99 -1.86
CA THR A 56 3.11 -6.16 -2.47
C THR A 56 2.52 -4.88 -3.08
N LEU A 57 1.42 -5.00 -3.83
CA LEU A 57 0.68 -3.86 -4.38
C LEU A 57 0.21 -2.89 -3.28
N GLY A 58 -0.38 -3.43 -2.21
CA GLY A 58 -0.83 -2.64 -1.06
C GLY A 58 0.31 -1.90 -0.37
N ILE A 59 1.45 -2.58 -0.14
CA ILE A 59 2.64 -1.95 0.44
C ILE A 59 3.18 -0.84 -0.46
N CYS A 60 3.29 -1.06 -1.78
CA CYS A 60 3.75 -0.03 -2.71
C CYS A 60 2.85 1.20 -2.69
N PHE A 61 1.53 1.01 -2.79
CA PHE A 61 0.56 2.10 -2.78
C PHE A 61 0.64 2.91 -1.48
N LEU A 62 0.57 2.23 -0.33
CA LEU A 62 0.67 2.90 0.98
C LEU A 62 1.99 3.63 1.16
N THR A 63 3.11 3.04 0.72
CA THR A 63 4.44 3.64 0.84
C THR A 63 4.53 4.91 0.00
N GLN A 64 4.06 4.89 -1.26
CA GLN A 64 4.06 6.06 -2.13
C GLN A 64 3.18 7.17 -1.58
N THR A 65 1.94 6.85 -1.19
CA THR A 65 1.03 7.85 -0.61
C THR A 65 1.61 8.46 0.67
N ALA A 66 2.20 7.64 1.55
CA ALA A 66 2.81 8.15 2.78
C ALA A 66 4.07 9.01 2.50
N ALA A 67 4.89 8.63 1.53
CA ALA A 67 6.07 9.41 1.14
C ALA A 67 5.68 10.75 0.50
N ASP A 68 4.67 10.76 -0.37
CA ASP A 68 4.17 11.98 -1.02
C ASP A 68 3.56 12.94 0.02
N VAL A 69 2.78 12.44 0.97
CA VAL A 69 2.25 13.25 2.09
C VAL A 69 3.39 13.86 2.92
N CYS A 70 4.45 13.11 3.21
CA CYS A 70 5.61 13.64 3.92
C CYS A 70 6.36 14.69 3.10
N ARG A 71 6.44 14.51 1.77
CA ARG A 71 7.10 15.45 0.85
C ARG A 71 6.30 16.75 0.73
N ASP A 72 4.97 16.67 0.68
CA ASP A 72 4.06 17.83 0.69
C ASP A 72 4.11 18.60 2.01
N ALA A 73 4.40 17.91 3.12
CA ALA A 73 4.65 18.53 4.42
C ALA A 73 6.04 19.18 4.54
N GLY A 74 6.90 19.08 3.52
CA GLY A 74 8.28 19.58 3.52
C GLY A 74 9.30 18.62 4.16
N GLU A 75 8.88 17.44 4.61
CA GLU A 75 9.69 16.44 5.32
C GLU A 75 10.32 15.43 4.34
N GLY A 76 11.18 15.90 3.44
CA GLY A 76 11.81 15.07 2.41
C GLY A 76 12.70 13.93 2.95
N SER A 77 13.32 14.13 4.11
CA SER A 77 14.11 13.10 4.80
C SER A 77 13.23 11.93 5.28
N LEU A 78 12.04 12.24 5.80
CA LEU A 78 11.08 11.23 6.24
C LEU A 78 10.47 10.49 5.06
N ALA A 79 10.12 11.20 3.98
CA ALA A 79 9.67 10.60 2.73
C ALA A 79 10.68 9.58 2.19
N GLY A 80 11.97 9.94 2.16
CA GLY A 80 13.03 9.02 1.73
C GLY A 80 13.14 7.77 2.61
N LYS A 81 12.98 7.90 3.93
CA LYS A 81 12.97 6.75 4.85
C LYS A 81 11.77 5.83 4.63
N ILE A 82 10.59 6.39 4.36
CA ILE A 82 9.37 5.63 4.06
C ILE A 82 9.55 4.83 2.77
N GLU A 83 10.04 5.46 1.69
CA GLU A 83 10.32 4.77 0.43
C GLU A 83 11.31 3.59 0.62
N LEU A 84 12.36 3.79 1.43
CA LEU A 84 13.34 2.75 1.74
C LEU A 84 12.71 1.59 2.53
N ALA A 85 11.89 1.89 3.53
CA ALA A 85 11.19 0.90 4.33
C ALA A 85 10.21 0.06 3.48
N GLY A 86 9.46 0.70 2.57
CA GLY A 86 8.57 -0.01 1.66
C GLY A 86 9.31 -0.94 0.70
N LYS A 87 10.45 -0.50 0.13
CA LYS A 87 11.30 -1.36 -0.70
C LYS A 87 11.82 -2.57 0.06
N LEU A 88 12.28 -2.39 1.30
CA LEU A 88 12.74 -3.49 2.14
C LEU A 88 11.60 -4.46 2.49
N ALA A 89 10.42 -3.94 2.80
CA ALA A 89 9.24 -4.76 3.09
C ALA A 89 8.85 -5.64 1.89
N VAL A 90 8.84 -5.08 0.67
CA VAL A 90 8.60 -5.84 -0.56
C VAL A 90 9.69 -6.91 -0.77
N LEU A 91 10.95 -6.57 -0.55
CA LEU A 91 12.07 -7.49 -0.73
C LEU A 91 11.99 -8.70 0.22
N LEU A 92 11.59 -8.47 1.48
CA LEU A 92 11.32 -9.55 2.44
C LEU A 92 10.14 -10.42 2.02
N LEU A 93 9.09 -9.82 1.46
CA LEU A 93 7.89 -10.53 0.99
C LEU A 93 8.19 -11.39 -0.25
N CYS A 94 9.19 -11.03 -1.05
CA CYS A 94 9.67 -11.80 -2.19
C CYS A 94 10.57 -13.00 -1.80
N MET A 95 11.09 -13.07 -0.58
CA MET A 95 11.96 -14.16 -0.12
C MET A 95 11.40 -15.59 -0.37
N PRO A 96 10.12 -15.91 -0.06
CA PRO A 96 9.54 -17.22 -0.37
C PRO A 96 9.45 -17.51 -1.89
N LEU A 97 9.33 -16.47 -2.73
CA LEU A 97 9.32 -16.65 -4.18
C LEU A 97 10.71 -17.08 -4.69
N PHE A 98 11.78 -16.51 -4.14
CA PHE A 98 13.15 -16.93 -4.46
C PHE A 98 13.41 -18.39 -4.08
N GLN A 99 12.92 -18.83 -2.92
CA GLN A 99 13.02 -20.25 -2.50
C GLN A 99 12.30 -21.16 -3.49
N SER A 100 11.06 -20.81 -3.87
CA SER A 100 10.29 -21.57 -4.86
C SER A 100 10.99 -21.65 -6.22
N LEU A 101 11.63 -20.56 -6.66
CA LEU A 101 12.39 -20.54 -7.91
C LEU A 101 13.63 -21.43 -7.85
N LEU A 102 14.36 -21.42 -6.74
CA LEU A 102 15.53 -22.27 -6.54
C LEU A 102 15.15 -23.76 -6.51
N ASP A 103 14.04 -24.12 -5.86
CA ASP A 103 13.55 -25.50 -5.82
C ASP A 103 13.17 -26.01 -7.21
N ILE A 104 12.48 -25.17 -8.02
CA ILE A 104 12.14 -25.51 -9.41
C ILE A 104 13.42 -25.68 -10.24
N ALA A 105 14.39 -24.77 -10.10
CA ALA A 105 15.66 -24.85 -10.83
C ALA A 105 16.47 -26.11 -10.44
N ALA A 106 16.53 -26.44 -9.14
CA ALA A 106 17.18 -27.65 -8.64
C ALA A 106 16.47 -28.92 -9.12
N GLY A 107 15.13 -28.90 -9.20
CA GLY A 107 14.33 -29.99 -9.74
C GLY A 107 14.50 -30.23 -11.25
N LEU A 108 14.91 -29.21 -12.02
CA LEU A 108 15.20 -29.35 -13.45
C LEU A 108 16.58 -29.96 -13.74
N ILE A 109 17.51 -29.86 -12.79
CA ILE A 109 18.88 -30.37 -12.91
C ILE A 109 18.97 -31.86 -12.53
N ARG A 110 17.97 -32.39 -11.84
CA ARG A 110 17.88 -33.78 -11.39
C ARG A 110 17.04 -34.63 -12.34
#